data_AF-A0A368NCD5-F1
#
_entry.id   AF-A0A368NCD5-F1
#
_cell.length_a   1.000
_cell.length_b   1.000
_cell.length_c   1.000
_cell.angle_alpha   90.00
_cell.angle_beta   90.00
_cell.angle_gamma   90.00
#
_symmetry.space_group_name_H-M   'P 1'
#
loop_
_entity.id
_entity.type
_entity.pdbx_description
1 polymer ?
#
loop_
_entity_poly.entity_id
_entity_poly.type
_entity_poly.pdbx_seq_one_letter_code
_entity_poly.pdbx_strand_id
1 'polypeptide(L)'
;MTYPGDAEFGFELVTCRWAEDAWPPDRDTDAVPVVARQLGTQRRRWDTVVVEAAPDALDARAAFGERPLDSDLLHVVRNAPAEWAWYRDALPDPGYPWRYVRAAVHRADARGVVETRHRGNRIEIRRVAPYPDWVRRIVAIENKPDLDASAARALADQLDHDVRTALADEVWVATATTDATVEPALLEDLPVEAGVLALDFSGAPAATVAWHPATLDPTAETSMAADQKADKRLEIAERAYGSGWRSYVETMRSDCRWFELRDRAGAFVPWCAAKSCHQTAAACSGSCPDFQPEPPGWRTRGWPIDGGPGKGIERLLADRRRRRR
;
A
#
# COMPACT_ATOMS: atom_id res chain seq x y z
N MET A 1 2.91 -0.39 28.29
CA MET A 1 3.36 0.82 27.57
C MET A 1 2.29 1.16 26.54
N THR A 2 1.74 2.38 26.50
CA THR A 2 0.66 2.74 25.58
C THR A 2 1.26 3.07 24.21
N TYR A 3 1.21 2.14 23.26
CA TYR A 3 1.56 2.47 21.87
C TYR A 3 0.55 3.48 21.30
N PRO A 4 0.95 4.31 20.32
CA PRO A 4 0.12 5.39 19.83
C PRO A 4 -1.16 4.86 19.16
N GLY A 5 -2.27 4.81 19.89
CA GLY A 5 -3.54 4.41 19.29
C GLY A 5 -4.60 3.80 20.19
N ASP A 6 -4.23 3.11 21.29
CA ASP A 6 -5.10 2.10 21.95
C ASP A 6 -5.79 1.14 20.94
N ALA A 7 -5.26 1.05 19.71
CA ALA A 7 -5.92 0.46 18.56
C ALA A 7 -4.86 0.08 17.52
N GLU A 8 -4.98 -1.16 17.03
CA GLU A 8 -4.22 -1.76 15.93
C GLU A 8 -4.04 -0.78 14.75
N PHE A 9 -5.08 -0.03 14.43
CA PHE A 9 -5.07 0.97 13.35
C PHE A 9 -4.03 2.09 13.53
N GLY A 10 -3.83 2.59 14.76
CA GLY A 10 -2.83 3.62 15.03
C GLY A 10 -1.41 3.09 14.88
N PHE A 11 -1.18 1.86 15.38
CA PHE A 11 0.07 1.15 15.24
C PHE A 11 0.43 0.93 13.76
N GLU A 12 -0.51 0.44 12.93
CA GLU A 12 -0.30 0.26 11.49
C GLU A 12 0.19 1.55 10.79
N LEU A 13 -0.38 2.71 11.13
CA LEU A 13 0.02 4.00 10.53
C LEU A 13 1.43 4.41 10.93
N VAL A 14 1.82 4.11 12.17
CA VAL A 14 3.17 4.42 12.65
C VAL A 14 4.19 3.43 12.07
N THR A 15 3.85 2.15 11.94
CA THR A 15 4.66 1.17 11.20
C THR A 15 4.87 1.62 9.74
N CYS A 16 3.80 2.05 9.06
CA CYS A 16 3.92 2.60 7.70
C CYS A 16 4.82 3.84 7.64
N ARG A 17 4.73 4.72 8.65
CA ARG A 17 5.57 5.92 8.72
C ARG A 17 7.04 5.57 8.94
N TRP A 18 7.32 4.65 9.85
CA TRP A 18 8.66 4.14 10.09
C TRP A 18 9.24 3.52 8.81
N ALA A 19 8.50 2.63 8.15
CA ALA A 19 8.95 1.99 6.93
C ALA A 19 9.22 3.00 5.79
N GLU A 20 8.43 4.07 5.68
CA GLU A 20 8.66 5.10 4.67
C GLU A 20 9.96 5.89 4.91
N ASP A 21 10.38 6.03 6.17
CA ASP A 21 11.57 6.82 6.54
C ASP A 21 12.85 5.99 6.67
N ALA A 22 12.74 4.74 7.12
CA ALA A 22 13.87 3.97 7.65
C ALA A 22 13.88 2.50 7.21
N TRP A 23 13.03 2.11 6.25
CA TRP A 23 13.15 0.78 5.65
C TRP A 23 14.37 0.72 4.73
N PRO A 24 15.15 -0.38 4.73
CA PRO A 24 15.05 -1.58 5.56
C PRO A 24 15.75 -1.42 6.93
N PRO A 25 15.36 -2.22 7.94
CA PRO A 25 15.79 -2.05 9.33
C PRO A 25 17.27 -2.39 9.62
N ASP A 26 17.90 -3.22 8.79
CA ASP A 26 19.14 -3.93 9.15
C ASP A 26 20.21 -3.93 8.05
N ARG A 27 20.00 -3.17 6.98
CA ARG A 27 20.93 -3.10 5.85
C ARG A 27 20.89 -1.74 5.17
N ASP A 28 22.03 -1.35 4.61
CA ASP A 28 22.07 -0.24 3.69
C ASP A 28 21.51 -0.66 2.32
N THR A 29 20.72 0.20 1.71
CA THR A 29 20.21 -0.01 0.35
C THR A 29 20.04 1.34 -0.35
N ASP A 30 20.17 1.33 -1.68
CA ASP A 30 19.78 2.45 -2.53
C ASP A 30 18.31 2.39 -2.93
N ALA A 31 17.59 1.33 -2.55
CA ALA A 31 16.18 1.16 -2.90
C ALA A 31 15.30 2.23 -2.25
N VAL A 32 14.31 2.72 -3.00
CA VAL A 32 13.29 3.64 -2.48
C VAL A 32 12.12 2.82 -1.94
N PRO A 33 11.75 2.93 -0.64
CA PRO A 33 10.61 2.22 -0.10
C PRO A 33 9.29 2.88 -0.52
N VAL A 34 8.46 2.16 -1.28
CA VAL A 34 7.07 2.54 -1.58
C VAL A 34 6.15 1.78 -0.62
N VAL A 35 5.58 2.50 0.35
CA VAL A 35 4.81 1.90 1.45
C VAL A 35 3.31 2.04 1.25
N ALA A 36 2.59 0.95 1.42
CA ALA A 36 1.14 0.89 1.35
C ALA A 36 0.50 0.16 2.53
N ARG A 37 -0.73 0.56 2.86
CA ARG A 37 -1.49 0.03 3.98
C ARG A 37 -2.68 -0.80 3.48
N GLN A 38 -3.01 -1.88 4.20
CA GLN A 38 -4.20 -2.73 3.96
C GLN A 38 -4.30 -3.13 2.49
N LEU A 39 -3.20 -3.65 1.96
CA LEU A 39 -3.05 -3.96 0.56
C LEU A 39 -3.09 -5.47 0.35
N GLY A 40 -3.65 -5.94 -0.75
CA GLY A 40 -3.58 -7.34 -1.13
C GLY A 40 -4.59 -7.73 -2.18
N THR A 41 -4.66 -9.01 -2.51
CA THR A 41 -5.54 -9.56 -3.55
C THR A 41 -6.96 -9.78 -3.02
N GLN A 42 -7.87 -10.27 -3.88
CA GLN A 42 -9.19 -10.72 -3.42
C GLN A 42 -9.13 -11.85 -2.39
N ARG A 43 -8.03 -12.60 -2.32
CA ARG A 43 -7.88 -13.79 -1.47
C ARG A 43 -7.10 -13.53 -0.19
N ARG A 44 -6.30 -12.47 -0.14
CA ARG A 44 -5.36 -12.22 0.95
C ARG A 44 -5.02 -10.74 1.05
N ARG A 45 -5.01 -10.18 2.26
CA ARG A 45 -4.70 -8.78 2.55
C ARG A 45 -3.64 -8.72 3.65
N TRP A 46 -2.65 -7.86 3.44
CA TRP A 46 -1.58 -7.54 4.37
C TRP A 46 -1.83 -6.19 5.01
N ASP A 47 -1.47 -6.05 6.28
CA ASP A 47 -1.62 -4.77 6.98
C ASP A 47 -0.70 -3.69 6.42
N THR A 48 0.56 -4.03 6.15
CA THR A 48 1.56 -3.13 5.53
C THR A 48 2.33 -3.87 4.45
N VAL A 49 2.52 -3.21 3.31
CA VAL A 49 3.34 -3.68 2.19
C VAL A 49 4.41 -2.64 1.92
N VAL A 50 5.67 -3.09 1.85
CA VAL A 50 6.80 -2.26 1.41
C VAL A 50 7.29 -2.80 0.08
N VAL A 51 7.36 -1.94 -0.94
CA VAL A 51 7.99 -2.27 -2.21
C VAL A 51 9.34 -1.57 -2.25
N GLU A 52 10.41 -2.35 -2.28
CA GLU A 52 11.75 -1.82 -2.54
C GLU A 52 11.87 -1.54 -4.03
N ALA A 53 11.87 -0.27 -4.40
CA ALA A 53 11.92 0.16 -5.78
C ALA A 53 13.34 0.54 -6.21
N ALA A 54 13.70 0.25 -7.45
CA ALA A 54 14.93 0.79 -8.04
C ALA A 54 14.74 2.28 -8.37
N PRO A 55 15.61 3.20 -7.90
CA PRO A 55 15.38 4.65 -8.04
C PRO A 55 15.10 5.11 -9.47
N ASP A 56 16.01 4.84 -10.40
CA ASP A 56 15.88 5.28 -11.80
C ASP A 56 14.66 4.66 -12.49
N ALA A 57 14.30 3.43 -12.13
CA ALA A 57 13.15 2.73 -12.69
C ALA A 57 11.82 3.23 -12.10
N LEU A 58 11.80 3.63 -10.83
CA LEU A 58 10.67 4.29 -10.19
C LEU A 58 10.41 5.66 -10.82
N ASP A 59 11.48 6.42 -11.09
CA ASP A 59 11.41 7.68 -11.82
C ASP A 59 10.86 7.46 -13.25
N ALA A 60 11.33 6.42 -13.95
CA ALA A 60 10.76 6.05 -15.25
C ALA A 60 9.28 5.65 -15.16
N ARG A 61 8.87 4.98 -14.06
CA ARG A 61 7.47 4.61 -13.83
C ARG A 61 6.59 5.85 -13.68
N ALA A 62 7.11 6.96 -13.15
CA ALA A 62 6.35 8.21 -13.01
C ALA A 62 5.82 8.76 -14.36
N ALA A 63 6.44 8.41 -15.49
CA ALA A 63 5.96 8.78 -16.83
C ALA A 63 4.54 8.26 -17.14
N PHE A 64 4.08 7.20 -16.46
CA PHE A 64 2.73 6.62 -16.61
C PHE A 64 1.71 7.19 -15.60
N GLY A 65 2.10 8.26 -14.88
CA GLY A 65 1.26 9.02 -13.96
C GLY A 65 1.09 8.38 -12.57
N GLU A 66 0.47 9.15 -11.68
CA GLU A 66 0.36 8.86 -10.24
C GLU A 66 -0.63 7.74 -9.86
N ARG A 67 -1.47 7.32 -10.80
CA ARG A 67 -2.51 6.32 -10.54
C ARG A 67 -1.96 4.91 -10.77
N PRO A 68 -2.42 3.91 -10.00
CA PRO A 68 -2.01 2.52 -10.20
C PRO A 68 -2.47 2.05 -11.59
N LEU A 69 -1.69 1.20 -12.26
CA LEU A 69 -2.10 0.50 -13.48
C LEU A 69 -2.65 -0.86 -13.07
N ASP A 70 -3.92 -1.13 -13.44
CA ASP A 70 -4.52 -2.44 -13.24
C ASP A 70 -3.98 -3.45 -14.26
N SER A 71 -4.34 -4.73 -14.10
CA SER A 71 -3.87 -5.82 -14.98
C SER A 71 -4.16 -5.56 -16.46
N ASP A 72 -5.32 -4.99 -16.78
CA ASP A 72 -5.70 -4.64 -18.15
C ASP A 72 -4.79 -3.55 -18.73
N LEU A 73 -4.50 -2.50 -17.95
CA LEU A 73 -3.61 -1.43 -18.37
C LEU A 73 -2.15 -1.91 -18.46
N LEU A 74 -1.71 -2.74 -17.52
CA LEU A 74 -0.39 -3.38 -17.53
C LEU A 74 -0.19 -4.22 -18.79
N HIS A 75 -1.20 -4.98 -19.20
CA HIS A 75 -1.19 -5.75 -20.45
C HIS A 75 -0.98 -4.84 -21.67
N VAL A 76 -1.53 -3.63 -21.68
CA VAL A 76 -1.34 -2.67 -22.79
C VAL A 76 0.03 -2.00 -22.70
N VAL A 77 0.37 -1.35 -21.58
CA VAL A 77 1.58 -0.49 -21.48
C VAL A 77 2.89 -1.28 -21.58
N ARG A 78 2.92 -2.54 -21.10
CA ARG A 78 4.12 -3.40 -21.18
C ARG A 78 4.40 -3.88 -22.60
N ASN A 79 3.37 -3.95 -23.43
CA ASN A 79 3.44 -4.53 -24.78
C ASN A 79 3.25 -3.49 -25.90
N ALA A 80 2.95 -2.23 -25.56
CA ALA A 80 2.80 -1.18 -26.54
C ALA A 80 4.13 -0.97 -27.31
N PRO A 81 4.09 -0.89 -28.65
CA PRO A 81 5.29 -0.80 -29.48
C PRO A 81 5.88 0.61 -29.49
N ALA A 82 7.17 0.72 -29.86
CA ALA A 82 7.84 2.02 -30.04
C ALA A 82 7.30 2.79 -31.26
N GLU A 83 6.90 2.07 -32.30
CA GLU A 83 6.30 2.59 -33.51
C GLU A 83 4.82 2.28 -33.56
N TRP A 84 4.06 3.06 -34.33
CA TRP A 84 2.62 2.84 -34.51
C TRP A 84 2.33 1.46 -35.11
N ALA A 85 1.53 0.65 -34.41
CA ALA A 85 1.02 -0.61 -34.94
C ALA A 85 -0.42 -0.85 -34.50
N TRP A 86 -1.18 -1.64 -35.28
CA TRP A 86 -2.53 -2.03 -34.92
C TRP A 86 -2.51 -2.80 -33.59
N TYR A 87 -3.35 -2.40 -32.63
CA TYR A 87 -3.29 -2.96 -31.27
C TYR A 87 -3.44 -4.49 -31.19
N ARG A 88 -4.13 -5.11 -32.17
CA ARG A 88 -4.26 -6.58 -32.22
C ARG A 88 -3.04 -7.30 -32.77
N ASP A 89 -2.21 -6.61 -33.56
CA ASP A 89 -0.95 -7.15 -34.06
C ASP A 89 0.16 -6.94 -33.02
N ALA A 90 0.05 -5.88 -32.20
CA ALA A 90 1.08 -5.48 -31.25
C ALA A 90 0.98 -6.14 -29.87
N LEU A 91 -0.25 -6.39 -29.38
CA LEU A 91 -0.47 -6.96 -28.06
C LEU A 91 -0.51 -8.50 -28.11
N PRO A 92 0.01 -9.21 -27.09
CA PRO A 92 -0.11 -10.65 -27.01
C PRO A 92 -1.58 -11.08 -26.91
N ASP A 93 -1.89 -12.32 -27.30
CA ASP A 93 -3.26 -12.85 -27.18
C ASP A 93 -3.73 -12.78 -25.71
N PRO A 94 -4.81 -12.04 -25.42
CA PRO A 94 -5.30 -11.90 -24.05
C PRO A 94 -5.91 -13.19 -23.47
N GLY A 95 -6.21 -14.21 -24.28
CA GLY A 95 -6.95 -15.39 -23.84
C GLY A 95 -8.44 -15.14 -23.54
N TYR A 96 -8.95 -13.96 -23.92
CA TYR A 96 -10.36 -13.55 -23.80
C TYR A 96 -10.75 -12.59 -24.94
N PRO A 97 -12.04 -12.22 -25.10
CA PRO A 97 -12.47 -11.42 -26.26
C PRO A 97 -11.79 -10.04 -26.37
N TRP A 98 -11.24 -9.73 -27.55
CA TRP A 98 -10.57 -8.45 -27.91
C TRP A 98 -11.38 -7.15 -27.65
N ARG A 99 -12.69 -7.25 -27.42
CA ARG A 99 -13.51 -6.08 -27.03
C ARG A 99 -13.08 -5.50 -25.68
N TYR A 100 -12.61 -6.33 -24.75
CA TYR A 100 -12.13 -5.88 -23.46
C TYR A 100 -10.76 -5.20 -23.56
N VAL A 101 -9.86 -5.76 -24.39
CA VAL A 101 -8.58 -5.10 -24.72
C VAL A 101 -8.81 -3.74 -25.39
N ARG A 102 -9.79 -3.63 -26.30
CA ARG A 102 -10.13 -2.34 -26.90
C ARG A 102 -10.56 -1.31 -25.84
N ALA A 103 -11.36 -1.71 -24.85
CA ALA A 103 -11.73 -0.83 -23.75
C ALA A 103 -10.50 -0.42 -22.92
N ALA A 104 -9.58 -1.36 -22.66
CA ALA A 104 -8.32 -1.06 -21.97
C ALA A 104 -7.45 -0.07 -22.77
N VAL A 105 -7.33 -0.21 -24.09
CA VAL A 105 -6.62 0.73 -24.98
C VAL A 105 -7.21 2.15 -24.87
N HIS A 106 -8.54 2.28 -24.93
CA HIS A 106 -9.18 3.59 -24.77
C HIS A 106 -8.99 4.18 -23.37
N ARG A 107 -9.01 3.34 -22.31
CA ARG A 107 -8.68 3.80 -20.94
C ARG A 107 -7.22 4.25 -20.85
N ALA A 108 -6.30 3.51 -21.48
CA ALA A 108 -4.88 3.82 -21.47
C ALA A 108 -4.60 5.16 -22.18
N ASP A 109 -5.23 5.40 -23.33
CA ASP A 109 -5.18 6.68 -24.05
C ASP A 109 -5.75 7.84 -23.22
N ALA A 110 -6.93 7.65 -22.63
CA ALA A 110 -7.57 8.66 -21.78
C ALA A 110 -6.75 8.98 -20.52
N ARG A 111 -5.90 8.04 -20.08
CA ARG A 111 -4.94 8.25 -19.00
C ARG A 111 -3.61 8.87 -19.47
N GLY A 112 -3.37 8.97 -20.77
CA GLY A 112 -2.11 9.43 -21.35
C GLY A 112 -0.95 8.45 -21.15
N VAL A 113 -1.23 7.17 -20.91
CA VAL A 113 -0.20 6.15 -20.63
C VAL A 113 0.20 5.34 -21.86
N VAL A 114 -0.53 5.52 -22.96
CA VAL A 114 -0.17 5.13 -24.32
C VAL A 114 -0.73 6.21 -25.26
N GLU A 115 -0.22 6.28 -26.47
CA GLU A 115 -0.82 7.08 -27.53
C GLU A 115 -1.68 6.20 -28.43
N THR A 116 -2.81 6.74 -28.91
CA THR A 116 -3.64 6.08 -29.92
C THR A 116 -3.87 6.95 -31.14
N ARG A 117 -4.08 6.31 -32.29
CA ARG A 117 -4.58 6.99 -33.50
C ARG A 117 -5.46 6.06 -34.32
N HIS A 118 -6.31 6.66 -35.15
CA HIS A 118 -7.14 5.92 -36.10
C HIS A 118 -6.55 5.95 -37.51
N ARG A 119 -6.41 4.76 -38.12
CA ARG A 119 -6.11 4.58 -39.55
C ARG A 119 -7.20 3.71 -40.17
N GLY A 120 -8.17 4.36 -40.81
CA GLY A 120 -9.38 3.69 -41.29
C GLY A 120 -10.16 3.08 -40.12
N ASN A 121 -10.37 1.76 -40.16
CA ASN A 121 -11.04 1.02 -39.08
C ASN A 121 -10.10 0.45 -38.01
N ARG A 122 -8.79 0.71 -38.12
CA ARG A 122 -7.77 0.22 -37.17
C ARG A 122 -7.44 1.29 -36.12
N ILE A 123 -7.38 0.85 -34.87
CA ILE A 123 -6.82 1.62 -33.75
C ILE A 123 -5.36 1.22 -33.63
N GLU A 124 -4.46 2.13 -33.97
CA GLU A 124 -3.03 1.94 -33.77
C GLU A 124 -2.62 2.49 -32.41
N ILE A 125 -1.69 1.82 -31.76
CA ILE A 125 -1.15 2.20 -30.47
C ILE A 125 0.36 2.44 -30.58
N ARG A 126 0.89 3.30 -29.72
CA ARG A 126 2.32 3.54 -29.53
C ARG A 126 2.59 3.82 -28.05
N ARG A 127 3.69 3.28 -27.52
CA ARG A 127 4.10 3.54 -26.14
C ARG A 127 4.58 4.98 -25.96
N VAL A 128 4.27 5.59 -24.81
CA VAL A 128 4.84 6.89 -24.42
C VAL A 128 6.28 6.75 -23.91
N ALA A 129 6.58 5.61 -23.30
CA ALA A 129 7.89 5.19 -22.80
C ALA A 129 7.92 3.66 -22.67
N PRO A 130 9.09 3.00 -22.58
CA PRO A 130 9.18 1.62 -22.13
C PRO A 130 8.67 1.50 -20.68
N TYR A 131 7.87 0.48 -20.39
CA TYR A 131 7.47 0.21 -19.01
C TYR A 131 8.67 -0.39 -18.23
N PRO A 132 9.07 0.21 -17.09
CA PRO A 132 10.29 -0.20 -16.40
C PRO A 132 10.07 -1.40 -15.47
N ASP A 133 11.13 -2.16 -15.24
CA ASP A 133 11.19 -3.16 -14.18
C ASP A 133 11.63 -2.50 -12.87
N TRP A 134 10.67 -1.88 -12.18
CA TRP A 134 10.95 -0.99 -11.05
C TRP A 134 10.89 -1.67 -9.68
N VAL A 135 10.40 -2.90 -9.61
CA VAL A 135 10.17 -3.64 -8.37
C VAL A 135 11.36 -4.56 -8.09
N ARG A 136 12.13 -4.28 -7.03
CA ARG A 136 13.22 -5.18 -6.59
C ARG A 136 12.73 -6.23 -5.62
N ARG A 137 11.96 -5.82 -4.61
CA ARG A 137 11.37 -6.71 -3.59
C ARG A 137 10.01 -6.21 -3.14
N ILE A 138 9.17 -7.14 -2.69
CA ILE A 138 7.91 -6.90 -2.02
C ILE A 138 8.01 -7.52 -0.62
N VAL A 139 7.75 -6.74 0.40
CA VAL A 139 7.76 -7.16 1.80
C VAL A 139 6.36 -7.04 2.36
N ALA A 140 5.91 -8.10 3.01
CA ALA A 140 4.65 -8.16 3.72
C ALA A 140 4.89 -8.03 5.23
N ILE A 141 4.18 -7.12 5.89
CA ILE A 141 4.26 -6.92 7.34
C ILE A 141 2.85 -7.00 7.92
N GLU A 142 2.64 -7.96 8.82
CA GLU A 142 1.43 -8.06 9.64
C GLU A 142 1.64 -7.32 10.96
N ASN A 143 0.69 -6.47 11.35
CA ASN A 143 0.84 -5.62 12.53
C ASN A 143 0.07 -6.23 13.70
N LYS A 144 0.79 -6.63 14.76
CA LYS A 144 0.22 -7.15 16.01
C LYS A 144 0.92 -6.50 17.21
N PRO A 145 0.50 -5.29 17.62
CA PRO A 145 1.15 -4.57 18.71
C PRO A 145 1.25 -5.40 19.99
N ASP A 146 0.15 -6.08 20.34
CA ASP A 146 0.03 -6.98 21.49
C ASP A 146 -0.08 -8.43 20.99
N LEU A 147 1.04 -9.03 20.59
CA LEU A 147 1.05 -10.42 20.13
C LEU A 147 1.05 -11.37 21.34
N ASP A 148 -0.15 -11.71 21.84
CA ASP A 148 -0.33 -12.79 22.80
C ASP A 148 -0.42 -14.17 22.13
N ALA A 149 -0.36 -15.24 22.91
CA ALA A 149 -0.40 -16.61 22.40
C ALA A 149 -1.67 -16.95 21.60
N SER A 150 -2.79 -16.30 21.86
CA SER A 150 -4.02 -16.51 21.10
C SER A 150 -3.98 -15.78 19.76
N ALA A 151 -3.46 -14.56 19.74
CA ALA A 151 -3.22 -13.77 18.55
C ALA A 151 -2.18 -14.43 17.64
N ALA A 152 -1.11 -14.97 18.21
CA ALA A 152 -0.08 -15.69 17.47
C ALA A 152 -0.63 -16.94 16.78
N ARG A 153 -1.41 -17.77 17.48
CA ARG A 153 -2.07 -18.94 16.86
C ARG A 153 -2.99 -18.56 15.71
N ALA A 154 -3.72 -17.45 15.82
CA ALA A 154 -4.60 -16.98 14.74
C ALA A 154 -3.81 -16.39 13.56
N LEU A 155 -2.62 -15.85 13.81
CA LEU A 155 -1.75 -15.27 12.80
C LEU A 155 -0.93 -16.33 12.04
N ALA A 156 -0.53 -17.41 12.70
CA ALA A 156 0.32 -18.46 12.15
C ALA A 156 -0.18 -18.99 10.79
N ASP A 157 -1.47 -19.35 10.70
CA ASP A 157 -2.09 -19.83 9.45
C ASP A 157 -1.95 -18.84 8.28
N GLN A 158 -2.00 -17.53 8.58
CA GLN A 158 -1.88 -16.49 7.57
C GLN A 158 -0.43 -16.34 7.09
N LEU A 159 0.52 -16.40 8.02
CA LEU A 159 1.95 -16.34 7.70
C LEU A 159 2.39 -17.59 6.93
N ASP A 160 1.94 -18.78 7.33
CA ASP A 160 2.19 -20.02 6.62
C ASP A 160 1.68 -19.96 5.17
N HIS A 161 0.49 -19.36 4.98
CA HIS A 161 -0.05 -19.16 3.65
C HIS A 161 0.83 -18.21 2.82
N ASP A 162 1.30 -17.11 3.41
CA ASP A 162 2.16 -16.15 2.73
C ASP A 162 3.52 -16.72 2.37
N VAL A 163 4.17 -17.41 3.31
CA VAL A 163 5.44 -18.10 3.13
C VAL A 163 5.33 -19.12 2.00
N ARG A 164 4.30 -19.99 2.06
CA ARG A 164 4.08 -21.03 1.03
C ARG A 164 3.76 -20.44 -0.33
N THR A 165 2.99 -19.36 -0.39
CA THR A 165 2.57 -18.74 -1.65
C THR A 165 3.71 -17.91 -2.25
N ALA A 166 4.57 -17.32 -1.42
CA ALA A 166 5.73 -16.52 -1.81
C ALA A 166 5.39 -15.40 -2.82
N LEU A 167 4.31 -14.66 -2.56
CA LEU A 167 4.04 -13.41 -3.30
C LEU A 167 4.93 -12.26 -2.82
N ALA A 168 5.32 -12.26 -1.55
CA ALA A 168 6.34 -11.39 -1.00
C ALA A 168 7.70 -12.13 -0.98
N ASP A 169 8.79 -11.38 -1.04
CA ASP A 169 10.17 -11.85 -0.86
C ASP A 169 10.50 -12.05 0.62
N GLU A 170 9.84 -11.31 1.50
CA GLU A 170 9.98 -11.41 2.95
C GLU A 170 8.61 -11.21 3.63
N VAL A 171 8.35 -11.97 4.69
CA VAL A 171 7.15 -11.87 5.52
C VAL A 171 7.58 -11.55 6.94
N TRP A 172 6.92 -10.57 7.56
CA TRP A 172 7.27 -10.06 8.87
C TRP A 172 6.03 -9.91 9.75
N VAL A 173 6.26 -10.01 11.06
CA VAL A 173 5.32 -9.57 12.10
C VAL A 173 5.91 -8.36 12.82
N ALA A 174 5.16 -7.28 12.91
CA ALA A 174 5.51 -6.08 13.65
C ALA A 174 4.76 -6.05 14.99
N THR A 175 5.48 -6.03 16.11
CA THR A 175 4.94 -5.92 17.46
C THR A 175 5.41 -4.63 18.13
N ALA A 176 4.74 -4.21 19.20
CA ALA A 176 5.29 -3.16 20.06
C ALA A 176 6.45 -3.76 20.89
N THR A 177 7.49 -2.98 21.13
CA THR A 177 8.55 -3.36 22.07
C THR A 177 7.96 -3.56 23.46
N THR A 178 8.45 -4.58 24.16
CA THR A 178 8.03 -4.89 25.54
C THR A 178 9.18 -4.67 26.52
N ASP A 179 8.88 -4.52 27.81
CA ASP A 179 9.91 -4.47 28.87
C ASP A 179 10.45 -5.89 29.22
N ALA A 180 10.13 -6.91 28.42
CA ALA A 180 10.53 -8.28 28.66
C ALA A 180 11.99 -8.52 28.22
N THR A 181 12.66 -9.47 28.89
CA THR A 181 14.04 -9.85 28.53
C THR A 181 14.13 -10.46 27.12
N VAL A 182 13.07 -11.13 26.67
CA VAL A 182 12.91 -11.72 25.34
C VAL A 182 11.55 -11.25 24.83
N GLU A 183 11.50 -10.80 23.58
CA GLU A 183 10.25 -10.36 22.98
C GLU A 183 9.25 -11.52 22.95
N PRO A 184 8.01 -11.36 23.46
CA PRO A 184 7.02 -12.43 23.54
C PRO A 184 6.80 -13.14 22.20
N ALA A 185 6.84 -12.40 21.10
CA ALA A 185 6.70 -12.94 19.75
C ALA A 185 7.72 -14.04 19.40
N LEU A 186 8.91 -14.03 20.01
CA LEU A 186 9.95 -15.05 19.80
C LEU A 186 9.65 -16.36 20.54
N LEU A 187 8.67 -16.37 21.45
CA LEU A 187 8.25 -17.54 22.21
C LEU A 187 7.03 -18.22 21.59
N GLU A 188 6.42 -17.59 20.58
CA GLU A 188 5.20 -18.07 19.94
C GLU A 188 5.51 -18.95 18.72
N ASP A 189 4.56 -19.82 18.38
CA ASP A 189 4.67 -20.78 17.27
C ASP A 189 4.31 -20.10 15.93
N LEU A 190 5.19 -19.22 15.47
CA LEU A 190 5.13 -18.59 14.15
C LEU A 190 6.04 -19.35 13.15
N PRO A 191 5.77 -19.28 11.84
CA PRO A 191 6.63 -19.90 10.83
C PRO A 191 8.06 -19.37 10.93
N VAL A 192 9.06 -20.26 10.89
CA VAL A 192 10.47 -19.90 11.11
C VAL A 192 11.03 -18.95 10.04
N GLU A 193 10.40 -18.93 8.86
CA GLU A 193 10.69 -18.01 7.76
C GLU A 193 10.21 -16.59 8.01
N ALA A 194 9.25 -16.38 8.93
CA ALA A 194 8.69 -15.07 9.21
C ALA A 194 9.61 -14.28 10.16
N GLY A 195 9.98 -13.07 9.74
CA GLY A 195 10.75 -12.14 10.56
C GLY A 195 9.91 -11.50 11.66
N VAL A 196 10.55 -10.99 12.70
CA VAL A 196 9.90 -10.26 13.80
C VAL A 196 10.56 -8.89 13.97
N LEU A 197 9.74 -7.84 13.89
CA LEU A 197 10.11 -6.44 14.18
C LEU A 197 9.49 -6.03 15.52
N ALA A 198 10.32 -5.50 16.41
CA ALA A 198 9.86 -4.82 17.63
C ALA A 198 9.95 -3.30 17.43
N LEU A 199 8.81 -2.61 17.45
CA LEU A 199 8.74 -1.17 17.26
C LEU A 199 8.68 -0.43 18.60
N ASP A 200 9.62 0.49 18.78
CA ASP A 200 9.64 1.44 19.89
C ASP A 200 9.01 2.77 19.46
N PHE A 201 8.16 3.30 20.33
CA PHE A 201 7.42 4.55 20.17
C PHE A 201 7.73 5.60 21.24
N SER A 202 8.76 5.37 22.07
CA SER A 202 9.21 6.32 23.09
C SER A 202 9.72 7.64 22.51
N GLY A 203 10.07 7.66 21.21
CA GLY A 203 10.52 8.84 20.47
C GLY A 203 10.11 8.80 18.99
N ALA A 204 11.05 9.15 18.09
CA ALA A 204 10.86 8.86 16.67
C ALA A 204 10.71 7.35 16.49
N PRO A 205 9.81 6.86 15.62
CA PRO A 205 9.52 5.44 15.57
C PRO A 205 10.77 4.72 15.04
N ALA A 206 11.19 3.70 15.77
CA ALA A 206 12.33 2.86 15.43
C ALA A 206 11.92 1.41 15.55
N ALA A 207 12.41 0.56 14.65
CA ALA A 207 12.21 -0.88 14.74
C ALA A 207 13.55 -1.57 14.97
N THR A 208 13.54 -2.59 15.82
CA THR A 208 14.64 -3.53 16.00
C THR A 208 14.23 -4.87 15.41
N VAL A 209 15.13 -5.52 14.69
CA VAL A 209 14.92 -6.90 14.21
C VAL A 209 15.13 -7.85 15.38
N ALA A 210 14.04 -8.45 15.87
CA ALA A 210 14.09 -9.47 16.90
C ALA A 210 14.37 -10.87 16.30
N TRP A 211 13.91 -11.08 15.06
CA TRP A 211 14.19 -12.28 14.26
C TRP A 211 14.26 -11.91 12.78
N HIS A 212 15.30 -12.36 12.08
CA HIS A 212 15.44 -12.08 10.65
C HIS A 212 14.57 -13.05 9.82
N PRO A 213 13.86 -12.56 8.78
CA PRO A 213 13.07 -13.40 7.90
C PRO A 213 13.97 -14.25 7.01
N ALA A 214 13.42 -15.34 6.49
CA ALA A 214 13.98 -15.99 5.32
C ALA A 214 13.62 -15.20 4.05
N THR A 215 14.53 -15.20 3.07
CA THR A 215 14.19 -14.76 1.71
C THR A 215 13.41 -15.86 1.00
N LEU A 216 12.18 -15.54 0.58
CA LEU A 216 11.31 -16.42 -0.17
C LEU A 216 11.61 -16.32 -1.67
N ASP A 217 11.42 -17.42 -2.40
CA ASP A 217 11.59 -17.46 -3.86
C ASP A 217 10.24 -17.26 -4.57
N PRO A 218 9.97 -16.07 -5.15
CA PRO A 218 8.74 -15.81 -5.88
C PRO A 218 8.69 -16.50 -7.25
N THR A 219 9.79 -17.10 -7.71
CA THR A 219 9.87 -17.85 -8.98
C THR A 219 9.60 -19.35 -8.80
N ALA A 220 9.68 -19.85 -7.58
CA ALA A 220 9.33 -21.24 -7.28
C ALA A 220 7.84 -21.49 -7.51
N GLU A 221 7.52 -22.53 -8.27
CA GLU A 221 6.14 -22.96 -8.52
C GLU A 221 5.61 -23.79 -7.35
N THR A 222 5.09 -23.10 -6.34
CA THR A 222 4.51 -23.74 -5.15
C THR A 222 3.00 -23.97 -5.35
N SER A 223 2.17 -22.99 -4.96
CA SER A 223 0.71 -23.02 -5.14
C SER A 223 0.22 -22.22 -6.35
N MET A 224 1.13 -21.56 -7.06
CA MET A 224 0.87 -20.70 -8.22
C MET A 224 2.05 -20.79 -9.20
N ALA A 225 1.77 -20.70 -10.50
CA ALA A 225 2.79 -20.65 -11.55
C ALA A 225 3.63 -19.35 -11.46
N ALA A 226 4.87 -19.40 -11.91
CA ALA A 226 5.83 -18.30 -11.73
C ALA A 226 5.40 -17.02 -12.47
N ASP A 227 4.87 -17.15 -13.69
CA ASP A 227 4.33 -16.04 -14.48
C ASP A 227 3.12 -15.39 -13.79
N GLN A 228 2.24 -16.21 -13.24
CA GLN A 228 1.07 -15.76 -12.49
C GLN A 228 1.50 -15.00 -11.22
N LYS A 229 2.54 -15.45 -10.53
CA LYS A 229 3.11 -14.73 -9.38
C LYS A 229 3.71 -13.40 -9.81
N ALA A 230 4.50 -13.38 -10.88
CA ALA A 230 5.12 -12.16 -11.41
C ALA A 230 4.06 -11.09 -11.74
N ASP A 231 2.98 -11.46 -12.42
CA ASP A 231 1.89 -10.54 -12.74
C ASP A 231 1.17 -10.04 -11.47
N LYS A 232 0.88 -10.92 -10.50
CA LYS A 232 0.26 -10.51 -9.22
C LYS A 232 1.16 -9.59 -8.42
N ARG A 233 2.47 -9.86 -8.40
CA ARG A 233 3.47 -9.04 -7.72
C ARG A 233 3.51 -7.64 -8.31
N LEU A 234 3.49 -7.53 -9.63
CA LEU A 234 3.42 -6.22 -10.30
C LEU A 234 2.11 -5.50 -10.00
N GLU A 235 0.97 -6.19 -10.00
CA GLU A 235 -0.32 -5.60 -9.60
C GLU A 235 -0.32 -5.09 -8.15
N ILE A 236 0.28 -5.85 -7.22
CA ILE A 236 0.46 -5.44 -5.82
C ILE A 236 1.31 -4.17 -5.77
N ALA A 237 2.46 -4.16 -6.45
CA ALA A 237 3.36 -3.01 -6.44
C ALA A 237 2.70 -1.76 -7.05
N GLU A 238 2.01 -1.91 -8.18
CA GLU A 238 1.25 -0.82 -8.80
C GLU A 238 0.22 -0.23 -7.86
N ARG A 239 -0.53 -1.07 -7.14
CA ARG A 239 -1.50 -0.60 -6.16
C ARG A 239 -0.85 0.03 -4.94
N ALA A 240 0.33 -0.44 -4.54
CA ALA A 240 1.11 0.20 -3.48
C ALA A 240 1.50 1.63 -3.89
N TYR A 241 2.08 1.79 -5.07
CA TYR A 241 2.41 3.08 -5.69
C TYR A 241 1.20 4.02 -5.74
N GLY A 242 0.07 3.50 -6.24
CA GLY A 242 -1.15 4.27 -6.45
C GLY A 242 -1.92 4.65 -5.19
N SER A 243 -1.91 3.82 -4.15
CA SER A 243 -2.72 4.02 -2.94
C SER A 243 -1.91 4.65 -1.81
N GLY A 244 -0.66 4.23 -1.65
CA GLY A 244 0.17 4.51 -0.48
C GLY A 244 -0.51 4.06 0.81
N TRP A 245 -0.05 4.61 1.94
CA TRP A 245 -0.64 4.31 3.25
C TRP A 245 -1.56 5.41 3.79
N ARG A 246 -1.52 6.62 3.22
CA ARG A 246 -2.31 7.79 3.65
C ARG A 246 -3.74 7.84 3.07
N SER A 247 -4.13 6.86 2.26
CA SER A 247 -5.49 6.74 1.69
C SER A 247 -6.55 6.34 2.72
N TYR A 248 -6.17 6.05 3.98
CA TYR A 248 -7.12 5.68 5.03
C TYR A 248 -8.25 6.70 5.24
N VAL A 249 -8.01 7.99 4.93
CA VAL A 249 -9.01 9.04 5.08
C VAL A 249 -10.20 8.87 4.11
N GLU A 250 -10.00 8.18 2.99
CA GLU A 250 -11.02 7.97 1.95
C GLU A 250 -12.19 7.10 2.44
N THR A 251 -12.00 6.32 3.50
CA THR A 251 -13.02 5.46 4.11
C THR A 251 -13.53 6.01 5.45
N MET A 252 -13.10 7.22 5.83
CA MET A 252 -13.43 7.84 7.11
C MET A 252 -14.42 8.99 6.97
N ARG A 253 -14.96 9.44 8.11
CA ARG A 253 -15.87 10.59 8.20
C ARG A 253 -15.10 11.89 8.45
N SER A 254 -14.24 12.27 7.49
CA SER A 254 -13.54 13.56 7.48
C SER A 254 -14.51 14.75 7.53
N ASP A 255 -15.77 14.54 7.11
CA ASP A 255 -16.87 15.50 7.14
C ASP A 255 -17.51 15.69 8.53
N CYS A 256 -17.07 14.93 9.54
CA CYS A 256 -17.48 15.11 10.92
C CYS A 256 -16.68 16.24 11.57
N ARG A 257 -17.35 17.19 12.23
CA ARG A 257 -16.69 18.31 12.94
C ARG A 257 -15.73 17.88 14.05
N TRP A 258 -15.84 16.63 14.51
CA TRP A 258 -15.01 16.05 15.56
C TRP A 258 -13.79 15.30 15.01
N PHE A 259 -13.64 15.24 13.68
CA PHE A 259 -12.52 14.57 13.03
C PHE A 259 -11.26 15.43 13.13
N GLU A 260 -10.23 14.88 13.78
CA GLU A 260 -8.92 15.52 13.93
C GLU A 260 -7.83 14.55 13.48
N LEU A 261 -6.69 15.10 13.03
CA LEU A 261 -5.44 14.35 12.92
C LEU A 261 -4.54 14.71 14.10
N ARG A 262 -3.99 13.70 14.75
CA ARG A 262 -2.96 13.86 15.78
C ARG A 262 -1.64 13.31 15.26
N ASP A 263 -0.58 14.08 15.44
CA ASP A 263 0.77 13.56 15.22
C ASP A 263 1.10 12.53 16.30
N ARG A 264 1.53 11.35 15.84
CA ARG A 264 2.09 10.28 16.65
C ARG A 264 3.30 9.75 15.92
N ALA A 265 4.48 9.95 16.50
CA ALA A 265 5.74 9.46 15.93
C ALA A 265 5.91 9.85 14.45
N GLY A 266 5.48 11.06 14.07
CA GLY A 266 5.57 11.57 12.69
C GLY A 266 4.48 11.05 11.73
N ALA A 267 3.62 10.14 12.18
CA ALA A 267 2.41 9.72 11.48
C ALA A 267 1.22 10.57 11.92
N PHE A 268 0.35 10.94 10.98
CA PHE A 268 -0.94 11.51 11.33
C PHE A 268 -1.93 10.39 11.57
N VAL A 269 -2.43 10.29 12.80
CA VAL A 269 -3.41 9.29 13.23
C VAL A 269 -4.76 9.99 13.49
N PRO A 270 -5.87 9.48 12.96
CA PRO A 270 -7.17 10.10 13.14
C PRO A 270 -7.70 9.92 14.56
N TRP A 271 -8.40 10.96 15.01
CA TRP A 271 -8.92 11.12 16.35
C TRP A 271 -10.35 11.65 16.31
N CYS A 272 -11.20 11.17 17.22
CA CYS A 272 -12.53 11.71 17.45
C CYS A 272 -12.53 12.56 18.72
N ALA A 273 -12.67 13.87 18.58
CA ALA A 273 -12.71 14.79 19.71
C ALA A 273 -13.92 14.55 20.64
N ALA A 274 -15.09 14.17 20.09
CA ALA A 274 -16.28 13.90 20.90
C ALA A 274 -16.12 12.66 21.79
N LYS A 275 -15.49 11.61 21.27
CA LYS A 275 -15.30 10.34 21.98
C LYS A 275 -13.99 10.27 22.76
N SER A 276 -13.10 11.24 22.52
CA SER A 276 -11.75 11.26 23.08
C SER A 276 -10.98 9.96 22.85
N CYS A 277 -11.07 9.42 21.63
CA CYS A 277 -10.37 8.20 21.23
C CYS A 277 -9.97 8.22 19.75
N HIS A 278 -9.12 7.27 19.35
CA HIS A 278 -8.75 7.06 17.96
C HIS A 278 -9.93 6.53 17.14
N GLN A 279 -10.03 6.98 15.88
CA GLN A 279 -11.13 6.55 15.03
C GLN A 279 -10.90 5.14 14.51
N THR A 280 -11.96 4.34 14.56
CA THR A 280 -12.08 3.10 13.78
C THR A 280 -13.27 3.24 12.84
N ALA A 281 -13.21 2.55 11.69
CA ALA A 281 -14.31 2.54 10.74
C ALA A 281 -15.62 2.02 11.36
N ALA A 282 -15.54 1.14 12.37
CA ALA A 282 -16.69 0.65 13.12
C ALA A 282 -17.29 1.73 14.03
N ALA A 283 -16.46 2.39 14.84
CA ALA A 283 -16.93 3.35 15.84
C ALA A 283 -17.38 4.69 15.23
N CYS A 284 -16.77 5.12 14.13
CA CYS A 284 -17.09 6.39 13.46
C CYS A 284 -17.75 6.16 12.09
N SER A 285 -18.63 5.17 12.00
CA SER A 285 -19.39 4.82 10.79
C SER A 285 -20.59 5.74 10.56
N GLY A 286 -21.38 5.47 9.52
CA GLY A 286 -22.60 6.20 9.19
C GLY A 286 -23.67 6.23 10.30
N SER A 287 -23.67 5.25 11.21
CA SER A 287 -24.61 5.15 12.34
C SER A 287 -24.10 5.78 13.64
N CYS A 288 -22.97 6.49 13.61
CA CYS A 288 -22.38 7.10 14.80
C CYS A 288 -23.34 8.15 15.41
N PRO A 289 -23.81 7.99 16.66
CA PRO A 289 -24.75 8.92 17.29
C PRO A 289 -24.15 10.30 17.57
N ASP A 290 -22.82 10.37 17.75
CA ASP A 290 -22.10 11.62 17.99
C ASP A 290 -21.72 12.34 16.70
N PHE A 291 -22.05 11.78 15.53
CA PHE A 291 -21.73 12.40 14.26
C PHE A 291 -22.39 13.77 14.15
N GLN A 292 -21.58 14.78 13.88
CA GLN A 292 -22.06 16.11 13.57
C GLN A 292 -21.35 16.58 12.30
N PRO A 293 -22.08 16.92 11.23
CA PRO A 293 -21.43 17.41 10.02
C PRO A 293 -20.73 18.73 10.32
N GLU A 294 -19.67 19.02 9.57
CA GLU A 294 -19.05 20.33 9.60
C GLU A 294 -20.07 21.46 9.37
N PRO A 295 -20.09 22.51 10.21
CA PRO A 295 -20.95 23.65 10.02
C PRO A 295 -20.78 24.27 8.63
N PRO A 296 -21.88 24.63 7.92
CA PRO A 296 -21.78 25.20 6.58
C PRO A 296 -20.86 26.42 6.47
N GLY A 297 -20.86 27.28 7.49
CA GLY A 297 -20.01 28.47 7.54
C GLY A 297 -18.50 28.19 7.70
N TRP A 298 -18.10 26.95 7.97
CA TRP A 298 -16.68 26.57 7.92
C TRP A 298 -16.21 26.31 6.49
N ARG A 299 -17.09 25.83 5.62
CA ARG A 299 -16.77 25.45 4.24
C ARG A 299 -16.54 26.62 3.31
N THR A 300 -17.04 27.79 3.68
CA THR A 300 -16.89 29.04 2.95
C THR A 300 -15.64 29.82 3.37
N ARG A 301 -14.91 29.35 4.38
CA ARG A 301 -13.64 29.96 4.79
C ARG A 301 -12.59 29.63 3.75
N GLY A 302 -11.73 30.59 3.41
CA GLY A 302 -10.65 30.36 2.44
C GLY A 302 -9.53 29.46 2.97
N TRP A 303 -8.40 29.46 2.25
CA TRP A 303 -7.20 28.71 2.63
C TRP A 303 -6.78 28.97 4.10
N PRO A 304 -6.36 27.95 4.88
CA PRO A 304 -6.08 26.56 4.48
C PRO A 304 -7.27 25.59 4.53
N ILE A 305 -8.42 26.03 5.06
CA ILE A 305 -9.61 25.19 5.29
C ILE A 305 -10.69 25.38 4.22
N ASP A 306 -10.30 25.78 3.01
CA ASP A 306 -11.22 25.91 1.87
C ASP A 306 -12.03 24.63 1.67
N GLY A 307 -13.35 24.74 1.62
CA GLY A 307 -14.27 23.61 1.59
C GLY A 307 -14.47 22.86 2.92
N GLY A 308 -13.88 23.33 4.03
CA GLY A 308 -13.98 22.79 5.39
C GLY A 308 -12.69 22.12 5.89
N PRO A 309 -12.52 21.96 7.22
CA PRO A 309 -11.36 21.28 7.82
C PRO A 309 -11.09 19.87 7.26
N GLY A 310 -12.11 19.05 7.05
CA GLY A 310 -12.03 17.70 6.50
C GLY A 310 -11.46 17.68 5.09
N LYS A 311 -11.90 18.62 4.23
CA LYS A 311 -11.30 18.81 2.90
C LYS A 311 -9.86 19.30 2.99
N GLY A 312 -9.54 20.13 3.97
CA GLY A 312 -8.16 20.51 4.29
C GLY A 312 -7.28 19.31 4.65
N ILE A 313 -7.78 18.40 5.48
CA ILE A 313 -7.10 17.16 5.88
C ILE A 313 -6.89 16.23 4.69
N GLU A 314 -7.94 15.99 3.88
CA GLU A 314 -7.83 15.18 2.66
C GLU A 314 -6.75 15.72 1.73
N ARG A 315 -6.71 17.04 1.51
CA ARG A 315 -5.64 17.69 0.73
C ARG A 315 -4.28 17.49 1.36
N LEU A 316 -4.13 17.73 2.66
CA LEU A 316 -2.86 17.54 3.38
C LEU A 316 -2.30 16.13 3.21
N LEU A 317 -3.15 15.11 3.40
CA LEU A 317 -2.76 13.71 3.28
C LEU A 317 -2.44 13.34 1.83
N ALA A 318 -3.22 13.83 0.86
CA ALA A 318 -2.94 13.65 -0.56
C ALA A 318 -1.63 14.32 -0.98
N ASP A 319 -1.33 15.51 -0.50
CA ASP A 319 -0.08 16.24 -0.78
C ASP A 319 1.12 15.50 -0.20
N ARG A 320 1.02 15.01 1.05
CA ARG A 320 2.09 14.20 1.66
C ARG A 320 2.30 12.89 0.90
N ARG A 321 1.21 12.26 0.44
CA ARG A 321 1.27 11.07 -0.41
C ARG A 321 1.99 11.36 -1.73
N ARG A 322 1.78 12.52 -2.36
CA ARG A 322 2.47 12.89 -3.60
C ARG A 322 3.96 13.19 -3.42
N ARG A 323 4.37 13.75 -2.28
CA ARG A 323 5.78 14.10 -1.99
C ARG A 323 6.68 12.90 -1.68
N ARG A 324 6.11 11.75 -1.32
CA ARG A 324 6.81 10.55 -0.86
C ARG A 324 6.64 9.38 -1.85
N ARG A 325 6.38 9.70 -3.11
CA ARG A 325 6.25 8.76 -4.22
C ARG A 325 7.45 8.86 -5.14
#